data_AF-A0A0V8E8H3-F1
#
_entry.id   AF-A0A0V8E8H3-F1
#
_cell.length_a   1.000
_cell.length_b   1.000
_cell.length_c   1.000
_cell.angle_alpha   90.00
_cell.angle_beta   90.00
_cell.angle_gamma   90.00
#
_symmetry.space_group_name_H-M   'P 1'
#
loop_
_entity.id
_entity.type
_entity.pdbx_description
1 polymer ?
#
loop_
_entity_poly.entity_id
_entity_poly.type
_entity_poly.pdbx_seq_one_letter_code
_entity_poly.pdbx_strand_id
1 'polypeptide(L)'
;MKKVKNIKRISFTQSFDELFEKPKLKTFESRKVKIWSLIAVAIVAFFASAPFLTVIVVTITTQSIINNSQKKIDKIKASQPYTEHDILKENLFLLHKPDYSNASPYTFKITSDKINFGNGFELNIKNSEGLNQYFKQDDFKIKAESGYSSMEQLAQYDFPNPNYKEMSSPISVFISGNLIESYEIQIDKAKGSWAKVYQLPDKWGVKTGYIINYNSPDSSYWPNHMRMIRYWIFSDGVGITVEDDANVTGTLTSDNKKSTTQEDLDVINKYSKGKLGELQENYEMTKIK
;
A
#
# COMPACT_ATOMS: atom_id res chain seq x y z
N MET A 1 -38.31 21.30 -123.60
CA MET A 1 -38.80 22.29 -122.59
C MET A 1 -38.99 21.51 -121.30
N LYS A 2 -38.14 21.64 -120.26
CA LYS A 2 -38.18 22.67 -119.18
C LYS A 2 -39.63 22.87 -118.66
N LYS A 3 -39.96 22.80 -117.36
CA LYS A 3 -39.17 22.56 -116.14
C LYS A 3 -40.15 22.56 -114.94
N VAL A 4 -39.66 22.01 -113.81
CA VAL A 4 -39.98 22.36 -112.40
C VAL A 4 -41.19 21.62 -111.79
N LYS A 5 -40.95 20.54 -111.05
CA LYS A 5 -40.57 20.47 -109.60
C LYS A 5 -41.62 21.10 -108.69
N ASN A 6 -42.41 20.25 -108.05
CA ASN A 6 -43.10 20.59 -106.82
C ASN A 6 -42.21 20.19 -105.64
N ILE A 7 -41.87 21.16 -104.79
CA ILE A 7 -40.97 21.01 -103.65
C ILE A 7 -41.78 20.50 -102.46
N LYS A 8 -41.39 19.34 -101.91
CA LYS A 8 -42.01 18.78 -100.69
C LYS A 8 -41.45 19.51 -99.46
N ARG A 9 -42.31 20.21 -98.72
CA ARG A 9 -41.97 20.83 -97.42
C ARG A 9 -41.75 19.73 -96.38
N ILE A 10 -40.56 19.69 -95.79
CA ILE A 10 -40.22 18.87 -94.62
C ILE A 10 -40.55 19.70 -93.38
N SER A 11 -41.18 19.10 -92.36
CA SER A 11 -41.62 19.78 -91.14
C SER A 11 -40.48 19.99 -90.15
N PHE A 12 -40.51 21.14 -89.47
CA PHE A 12 -39.52 21.60 -88.47
C PHE A 12 -39.14 20.56 -87.41
N THR A 13 -40.07 19.69 -86.99
CA THR A 13 -39.83 18.61 -86.02
C THR A 13 -38.81 17.57 -86.48
N GLN A 14 -38.74 17.26 -87.79
CA GLN A 14 -37.77 16.30 -88.31
C GLN A 14 -36.35 16.87 -88.35
N SER A 15 -36.21 18.20 -88.43
CA SER A 15 -34.91 18.88 -88.42
C SER A 15 -34.34 19.07 -86.99
N PHE A 16 -35.17 18.91 -85.96
CA PHE A 16 -34.78 19.13 -84.56
C PHE A 16 -34.29 17.84 -83.87
N ASP A 17 -34.86 16.68 -84.23
CA ASP A 17 -34.47 15.37 -83.67
C ASP A 17 -33.12 14.83 -84.20
N GLU A 18 -32.60 15.38 -85.31
CA GLU A 18 -31.27 15.04 -85.84
C GLU A 18 -30.12 15.83 -85.17
N LEU A 19 -30.42 16.85 -84.36
CA LEU A 19 -29.42 17.73 -83.75
C LEU A 19 -28.91 17.25 -82.37
N PHE A 20 -29.44 16.14 -81.83
CA PHE A 20 -29.00 15.61 -80.53
C PHE A 20 -28.85 14.08 -80.54
N GLU A 21 -27.61 13.62 -80.38
CA GLU A 21 -27.32 12.21 -80.08
C GLU A 21 -27.86 11.89 -78.68
N LYS A 22 -28.82 10.95 -78.57
CA LYS A 22 -29.33 10.51 -77.27
C LYS A 22 -28.20 9.80 -76.50
N PRO A 23 -27.88 10.20 -75.26
CA PRO A 23 -26.80 9.56 -74.50
C PRO A 23 -27.16 8.10 -74.21
N LYS A 24 -26.33 7.17 -74.71
CA LYS A 24 -26.41 5.75 -74.37
C LYS A 24 -25.90 5.56 -72.94
N LEU A 25 -26.81 5.37 -71.98
CA LEU A 25 -26.44 4.96 -70.62
C LEU A 25 -25.80 3.56 -70.67
N LYS A 26 -24.49 3.48 -70.42
CA LYS A 26 -23.80 2.20 -70.23
C LYS A 26 -24.23 1.59 -68.89
N THR A 27 -25.06 0.55 -68.94
CA THR A 27 -25.24 -0.38 -67.82
C THR A 27 -23.90 -1.03 -67.48
N PHE A 28 -23.27 -0.64 -66.37
CA PHE A 28 -22.08 -1.30 -65.83
C PHE A 28 -22.47 -2.63 -65.17
N GLU A 29 -22.90 -3.61 -65.96
CA GLU A 29 -22.87 -5.01 -65.53
C GLU A 29 -21.44 -5.53 -65.66
N SER A 30 -20.64 -5.39 -64.59
CA SER A 30 -19.45 -6.22 -64.48
C SER A 30 -19.45 -6.92 -63.12
N ARG A 31 -19.48 -8.25 -63.17
CA ARG A 31 -19.30 -9.16 -62.04
C ARG A 31 -18.07 -8.78 -61.20
N LYS A 32 -17.06 -8.21 -61.85
CA LYS A 32 -15.86 -7.64 -61.25
C LYS A 32 -16.19 -6.49 -60.28
N VAL A 33 -17.00 -5.50 -60.68
CA VAL A 33 -17.35 -4.36 -59.80
C VAL A 33 -18.11 -4.82 -58.55
N LYS A 34 -19.05 -5.77 -58.66
CA LYS A 34 -19.74 -6.37 -57.50
C LYS A 34 -18.78 -7.12 -56.56
N ILE A 35 -17.84 -7.89 -57.12
CA ILE A 35 -16.82 -8.59 -56.33
C ILE A 35 -15.92 -7.59 -55.62
N TRP A 36 -15.47 -6.53 -56.29
CA TRP A 36 -14.66 -5.48 -55.69
C TRP A 36 -15.39 -4.71 -54.59
N SER A 37 -16.70 -4.47 -54.73
CA SER A 37 -17.48 -3.83 -53.66
C SER A 37 -17.64 -4.75 -52.45
N LEU A 38 -17.85 -6.06 -52.67
CA LEU A 38 -17.96 -7.03 -51.58
C LEU A 38 -16.64 -7.20 -50.81
N ILE A 39 -15.51 -7.20 -51.54
CA ILE A 39 -14.17 -7.19 -50.95
C ILE A 39 -13.94 -5.90 -50.15
N ALA A 40 -14.32 -4.74 -50.69
CA ALA A 40 -14.19 -3.47 -49.99
C ALA A 40 -15.00 -3.43 -48.69
N VAL A 41 -16.25 -3.92 -48.70
CA VAL A 41 -17.09 -4.00 -47.50
C VAL A 41 -16.51 -4.98 -46.47
N ALA A 42 -16.01 -6.14 -46.90
CA ALA A 42 -15.38 -7.10 -46.01
C ALA A 42 -14.10 -6.55 -45.37
N ILE A 43 -13.29 -5.82 -46.14
CA ILE A 43 -12.10 -5.13 -45.66
C ILE A 43 -12.46 -4.07 -44.61
N VAL A 44 -13.46 -3.23 -44.90
CA VAL A 44 -13.93 -2.20 -43.95
C VAL A 44 -14.49 -2.84 -42.67
N ALA A 45 -15.27 -3.91 -42.78
CA ALA A 45 -15.79 -4.63 -41.62
C ALA A 45 -14.68 -5.29 -40.79
N PHE A 46 -13.64 -5.82 -41.44
CA PHE A 46 -12.45 -6.37 -40.78
C PHE A 46 -11.65 -5.27 -40.07
N PHE A 47 -11.41 -4.14 -40.71
CA PHE A 47 -10.73 -3.00 -40.09
C PHE A 47 -11.54 -2.33 -38.98
N ALA A 48 -12.87 -2.33 -39.06
CA ALA A 48 -13.74 -1.82 -38.01
C ALA A 48 -13.80 -2.72 -36.77
N SER A 49 -13.68 -4.05 -36.95
CA SER A 49 -13.73 -5.04 -35.86
C SER A 49 -12.36 -5.43 -35.29
N ALA A 50 -11.28 -5.24 -36.06
CA ALA A 50 -9.92 -5.54 -35.63
C ALA A 50 -9.50 -4.82 -34.33
N PRO A 51 -9.81 -3.53 -34.10
CA PRO A 51 -9.50 -2.85 -32.83
C PRO A 51 -10.23 -3.47 -31.63
N PHE A 52 -11.47 -3.94 -31.82
CA PHE A 52 -12.23 -4.58 -30.75
C PHE A 52 -11.70 -5.97 -30.43
N LEU A 53 -11.34 -6.76 -31.45
CA LEU A 53 -10.73 -8.07 -31.26
C LEU A 53 -9.35 -7.99 -30.61
N THR A 54 -8.51 -7.01 -31.00
CA THR A 54 -7.21 -6.81 -30.37
C THR A 54 -7.36 -6.34 -28.92
N VAL A 55 -8.30 -5.44 -28.61
CA VAL A 55 -8.59 -5.06 -27.21
C VAL A 55 -9.04 -6.27 -26.39
N ILE A 56 -9.99 -7.09 -26.88
CA ILE A 56 -10.46 -8.29 -26.17
C ILE A 56 -9.31 -9.30 -25.95
N VAL A 57 -8.51 -9.58 -26.98
CA VAL A 57 -7.37 -10.51 -26.86
C VAL A 57 -6.31 -9.94 -25.90
N VAL A 58 -6.00 -8.65 -25.97
CA VAL A 58 -5.08 -7.98 -25.04
C VAL A 58 -5.63 -8.03 -23.62
N THR A 59 -6.92 -7.78 -23.39
CA THR A 59 -7.53 -7.86 -22.06
C THR A 59 -7.50 -9.31 -21.52
N ILE A 60 -7.85 -10.31 -22.32
CA ILE A 60 -7.82 -11.73 -21.91
C ILE A 60 -6.39 -12.20 -21.63
N THR A 61 -5.43 -11.84 -22.47
CA THR A 61 -4.01 -12.21 -22.28
C THR A 61 -3.40 -11.49 -21.09
N THR A 62 -3.70 -10.20 -20.89
CA THR A 62 -3.28 -9.43 -19.72
C THR A 62 -3.89 -10.00 -18.44
N GLN A 63 -5.17 -10.38 -18.45
CA GLN A 63 -5.82 -11.03 -17.32
C GLN A 63 -5.19 -12.40 -17.01
N SER A 64 -4.84 -13.19 -18.04
CA SER A 64 -4.16 -14.47 -17.87
C SER A 64 -2.75 -14.30 -17.29
N ILE A 65 -2.00 -13.29 -17.75
CA ILE A 65 -0.68 -12.95 -17.22
C ILE A 65 -0.80 -12.48 -15.76
N ILE A 66 -1.75 -11.59 -15.44
CA ILE A 66 -2.02 -11.13 -14.07
C ILE A 66 -2.38 -12.33 -13.18
N ASN A 67 -3.30 -13.19 -13.61
CA ASN A 67 -3.72 -14.36 -12.85
C ASN A 67 -2.56 -15.34 -12.63
N ASN A 68 -1.72 -15.56 -13.62
CA ASN A 68 -0.56 -16.44 -13.50
C ASN A 68 0.53 -15.85 -12.60
N SER A 69 0.77 -14.54 -12.69
CA SER A 69 1.68 -13.81 -11.79
C SER A 69 1.16 -13.84 -10.35
N GLN A 70 -0.14 -13.62 -10.15
CA GLN A 70 -0.77 -13.72 -8.83
C GLN A 70 -0.63 -15.13 -8.27
N LYS A 71 -0.92 -16.18 -9.04
CA LYS A 71 -0.69 -17.58 -8.62
C LYS A 71 0.76 -17.86 -8.24
N LYS A 72 1.74 -17.24 -8.91
CA LYS A 72 3.16 -17.37 -8.54
C LYS A 72 3.46 -16.65 -7.22
N ILE A 73 2.94 -15.43 -7.04
CA ILE A 73 3.05 -14.68 -5.78
C ILE A 73 2.40 -15.47 -4.64
N ASP A 74 1.21 -16.02 -4.85
CA ASP A 74 0.49 -16.81 -3.85
C ASP A 74 1.28 -18.07 -3.47
N LYS A 75 1.89 -18.75 -4.44
CA LYS A 75 2.80 -19.89 -4.17
C LYS A 75 4.02 -19.47 -3.35
N ILE A 76 4.62 -18.32 -3.67
CA ILE A 76 5.76 -17.77 -2.92
C ILE A 76 5.33 -17.47 -1.48
N LYS A 77 4.21 -16.76 -1.28
CA LYS A 77 3.65 -16.46 0.04
C LYS A 77 3.31 -17.72 0.84
N ALA A 78 2.72 -18.72 0.19
CA ALA A 78 2.42 -20.00 0.83
C ALA A 78 3.67 -20.74 1.29
N SER A 79 4.77 -20.64 0.51
CA SER A 79 6.06 -21.28 0.82
C SER A 79 6.90 -20.59 1.89
N GLN A 80 6.62 -19.33 2.23
CA GLN A 80 7.36 -18.63 3.29
C GLN A 80 7.15 -19.31 4.65
N PRO A 81 8.14 -19.29 5.56
CA PRO A 81 7.99 -19.85 6.90
C PRO A 81 7.12 -18.99 7.83
N TYR A 82 6.67 -17.81 7.37
CA TYR A 82 5.84 -16.87 8.13
C TYR A 82 4.60 -16.44 7.35
N THR A 83 3.68 -15.75 8.04
CA THR A 83 2.58 -14.96 7.47
C THR A 83 2.78 -13.49 7.80
N GLU A 84 2.54 -12.63 6.82
CA GLU A 84 2.56 -11.16 6.97
C GLU A 84 1.18 -10.68 7.44
N HIS A 85 1.16 -9.77 8.39
CA HIS A 85 -0.06 -9.19 8.97
C HIS A 85 0.06 -7.68 9.11
N ASP A 86 -0.97 -6.95 8.67
CA ASP A 86 -1.12 -5.51 8.91
C ASP A 86 -1.66 -5.31 10.34
N ILE A 87 -0.87 -5.69 11.34
CA ILE A 87 -1.36 -5.96 12.70
C ILE A 87 -2.06 -4.77 13.34
N LEU A 88 -1.62 -3.54 13.06
CA LEU A 88 -2.31 -2.35 13.56
C LEU A 88 -3.59 -2.06 12.79
N LYS A 89 -3.61 -2.19 11.47
CA LYS A 89 -4.80 -2.00 10.63
C LYS A 89 -5.92 -3.00 10.94
N GLU A 90 -5.54 -4.23 11.28
CA GLU A 90 -6.47 -5.29 11.68
C GLU A 90 -7.14 -5.01 13.04
N ASN A 91 -6.51 -4.20 13.90
CA ASN A 91 -6.91 -4.02 15.30
C ASN A 91 -7.31 -2.58 15.67
N LEU A 92 -6.92 -1.58 14.89
CA LEU A 92 -7.10 -0.16 15.15
C LEU A 92 -7.71 0.55 13.95
N PHE A 93 -8.47 1.60 14.25
CA PHE A 93 -8.96 2.54 13.25
C PHE A 93 -8.93 3.96 13.80
N LEU A 94 -8.72 4.93 12.91
CA LEU A 94 -8.89 6.34 13.23
C LEU A 94 -10.36 6.71 13.07
N LEU A 95 -10.92 7.38 14.08
CA LEU A 95 -12.29 7.90 14.02
C LEU A 95 -12.44 9.02 12.99
N HIS A 96 -11.38 9.81 12.81
CA HIS A 96 -11.31 10.92 11.87
C HIS A 96 -10.06 10.77 11.02
N LYS A 97 -10.22 10.84 9.70
CA LYS A 97 -9.09 10.91 8.78
C LYS A 97 -8.67 12.37 8.66
N PRO A 98 -7.39 12.72 8.89
CA PRO A 98 -6.91 14.07 8.66
C PRO A 98 -6.94 14.43 7.17
N ASP A 99 -6.83 15.72 6.90
CA ASP A 99 -6.60 16.22 5.54
C ASP A 99 -5.13 16.04 5.16
N TYR A 100 -4.80 14.86 4.63
CA TYR A 100 -3.45 14.51 4.21
C TYR A 100 -2.87 15.44 3.13
N SER A 101 -3.72 16.07 2.32
CA SER A 101 -3.27 16.98 1.26
C SER A 101 -2.72 18.29 1.83
N ASN A 102 -3.25 18.73 2.97
CA ASN A 102 -2.85 19.97 3.64
C ASN A 102 -2.05 19.74 4.94
N ALA A 103 -1.64 18.50 5.21
CA ALA A 103 -0.85 18.15 6.39
C ALA A 103 0.53 18.83 6.34
N SER A 104 0.84 19.59 7.40
CA SER A 104 2.16 20.20 7.56
C SER A 104 3.17 19.18 8.09
N PRO A 105 4.45 19.24 7.68
CA PRO A 105 5.49 18.43 8.28
C PRO A 105 5.67 18.72 9.77
N TYR A 106 5.98 17.66 10.52
CA TYR A 106 6.33 17.74 11.93
C TYR A 106 7.65 18.48 12.11
N THR A 107 7.79 19.17 13.25
CA THR A 107 9.00 19.93 13.59
C THR A 107 9.65 19.32 14.83
N PHE A 108 10.53 18.35 14.59
CA PHE A 108 11.17 17.62 15.67
C PHE A 108 12.25 18.44 16.36
N LYS A 109 12.30 18.33 17.70
CA LYS A 109 13.47 18.70 18.49
C LYS A 109 13.86 17.51 19.34
N ILE A 110 15.00 16.92 19.03
CA ILE A 110 15.56 15.76 19.72
C ILE A 110 16.66 16.25 20.65
N THR A 111 16.65 15.76 21.88
CA THR A 111 17.62 16.07 22.93
C THR A 111 18.02 14.78 23.65
N SER A 112 18.89 14.85 24.65
CA SER A 112 19.37 13.66 25.36
C SER A 112 18.30 12.88 26.12
N ASP A 113 17.20 13.53 26.49
CA ASP A 113 16.17 13.03 27.40
C ASP A 113 14.74 13.17 26.86
N LYS A 114 14.55 13.76 25.68
CA LYS A 114 13.22 13.93 25.08
C LYS A 114 13.23 14.12 23.57
N ILE A 115 12.09 13.79 22.96
CA ILE A 115 11.72 14.15 21.58
C ILE A 115 10.45 15.01 21.64
N ASN A 116 10.55 16.26 21.21
CA ASN A 116 9.38 17.12 21.00
C ASN A 116 8.95 17.01 19.53
N PHE A 117 7.68 16.72 19.30
CA PHE A 117 7.13 16.47 17.97
C PHE A 117 6.62 17.74 17.26
N GLY A 118 6.59 18.89 17.95
CA GLY A 118 6.11 20.16 17.42
C GLY A 118 4.57 20.24 17.26
N ASN A 119 3.85 19.18 17.63
CA ASN A 119 2.38 19.08 17.57
C ASN A 119 1.71 19.19 18.96
N GLY A 120 2.45 19.68 19.97
CA GLY A 120 1.98 19.78 21.36
C GLY A 120 2.20 18.51 22.19
N PHE A 121 2.89 17.50 21.66
CA PHE A 121 3.31 16.32 22.39
C PHE A 121 4.83 16.19 22.46
N GLU A 122 5.30 15.55 23.52
CA GLU A 122 6.70 15.13 23.67
C GLU A 122 6.80 13.74 24.27
N LEU A 123 7.78 12.98 23.80
CA LEU A 123 8.19 11.70 24.36
C LEU A 123 9.37 11.96 25.30
N ASN A 124 9.19 11.69 26.59
CA ASN A 124 10.26 11.74 27.58
C ASN A 124 10.98 10.40 27.61
N ILE A 125 12.30 10.43 27.57
CA ILE A 125 13.20 9.28 27.67
C ILE A 125 13.86 9.34 29.04
N LYS A 126 13.49 8.40 29.91
CA LYS A 126 14.01 8.29 31.27
C LYS A 126 15.05 7.17 31.34
N ASN A 127 15.95 7.27 32.30
CA ASN A 127 16.98 6.27 32.58
C ASN A 127 17.95 5.97 31.41
N SER A 128 17.96 6.79 30.36
CA SER A 128 18.96 6.71 29.30
C SER A 128 20.28 7.37 29.73
N GLU A 129 21.37 6.92 29.11
CA GLU A 129 22.70 7.56 29.17
C GLU A 129 22.79 8.75 28.19
N GLY A 130 21.76 8.94 27.37
CA GLY A 130 21.62 10.04 26.42
C GLY A 130 21.33 9.57 24.99
N LEU A 131 21.41 10.50 24.05
CA LEU A 131 21.32 10.21 22.63
C LEU A 131 22.58 9.45 22.19
N ASN A 132 22.39 8.38 21.42
CA ASN A 132 23.50 7.57 20.94
C ASN A 132 24.46 8.40 20.08
N GLN A 133 25.75 8.37 20.40
CA GLN A 133 26.77 9.20 19.74
C GLN A 133 26.97 8.90 18.25
N TYR A 134 26.57 7.70 17.79
CA TYR A 134 26.64 7.27 16.40
C TYR A 134 25.37 7.59 15.63
N PHE A 135 24.28 7.96 16.32
CA PHE A 135 23.06 8.40 15.69
C PHE A 135 23.31 9.75 15.00
N LYS A 136 23.12 9.76 13.68
CA LYS A 136 23.14 10.97 12.87
C LYS A 136 21.73 11.22 12.38
N GLN A 137 21.21 12.38 12.74
CA GLN A 137 19.94 12.85 12.20
C GLN A 137 20.19 13.46 10.83
N ASP A 138 19.65 12.84 9.78
CA ASP A 138 19.56 13.48 8.46
C ASP A 138 18.46 14.56 8.49
N ASP A 139 18.42 15.44 7.48
CA ASP A 139 17.33 16.42 7.26
C ASP A 139 16.00 15.68 6.95
N PHE A 140 15.45 15.04 7.98
CA PHE A 140 14.29 14.18 7.91
C PHE A 140 13.03 15.00 8.13
N LYS A 141 12.06 14.85 7.21
CA LYS A 141 10.75 15.49 7.29
C LYS A 141 9.69 14.42 7.15
N ILE A 142 8.78 14.38 8.11
CA ILE A 142 7.60 13.52 8.05
C ILE A 142 6.35 14.35 8.23
N LYS A 143 5.28 13.92 7.59
CA LYS A 143 3.94 14.50 7.71
C LYS A 143 2.93 13.35 7.71
N ALA A 144 1.68 13.66 8.07
CA ALA A 144 0.61 12.70 7.92
C ALA A 144 0.42 12.31 6.43
N GLU A 145 0.32 11.02 6.14
CA GLU A 145 0.19 10.50 4.77
C GLU A 145 -0.98 9.53 4.63
N SER A 146 -1.58 9.49 3.43
CA SER A 146 -2.62 8.52 3.12
C SER A 146 -2.01 7.20 2.67
N GLY A 147 -2.36 6.09 3.33
CA GLY A 147 -1.87 4.77 2.98
C GLY A 147 -0.48 4.49 3.56
N TYR A 148 0.28 3.62 2.90
CA TYR A 148 1.61 3.20 3.37
C TYR A 148 2.60 4.38 3.40
N SER A 149 3.34 4.49 4.50
CA SER A 149 4.39 5.47 4.76
C SER A 149 5.56 4.75 5.45
N SER A 150 6.79 4.96 4.97
CA SER A 150 7.95 4.22 5.49
C SER A 150 8.15 4.41 7.00
N MET A 151 8.67 3.36 7.65
CA MET A 151 9.12 3.42 9.03
C MET A 151 10.55 3.93 9.05
N GLU A 152 10.75 5.10 9.67
CA GLU A 152 12.02 5.81 9.64
C GLU A 152 12.57 5.93 11.06
N GLN A 153 13.88 5.76 11.22
CA GLN A 153 14.52 5.91 12.53
C GLN A 153 14.59 7.39 12.91
N LEU A 154 13.84 7.79 13.93
CA LEU A 154 13.79 9.17 14.40
C LEU A 154 14.92 9.50 15.39
N ALA A 155 15.24 8.56 16.28
CA ALA A 155 16.28 8.72 17.29
C ALA A 155 16.80 7.36 17.78
N GLN A 156 17.92 7.36 18.48
CA GLN A 156 18.44 6.21 19.19
C GLN A 156 19.03 6.65 20.52
N TYR A 157 18.65 5.97 21.61
CA TYR A 157 19.11 6.29 22.96
C TYR A 157 19.87 5.13 23.55
N ASP A 158 20.95 5.43 24.26
CA ASP A 158 21.76 4.45 24.97
C ASP A 158 21.17 4.18 26.35
N PHE A 159 21.04 2.91 26.72
CA PHE A 159 20.64 2.46 28.05
C PHE A 159 21.72 1.59 28.68
N PRO A 160 21.86 1.57 30.01
CA PRO A 160 22.81 0.70 30.67
C PRO A 160 22.56 -0.77 30.32
N ASN A 161 23.58 -1.51 29.88
CA ASN A 161 23.43 -2.94 29.62
C ASN A 161 23.47 -3.72 30.96
N PRO A 162 22.39 -4.45 31.33
CA PRO A 162 22.33 -5.14 32.63
C PRO A 162 23.36 -6.26 32.76
N ASN A 163 23.82 -6.82 31.63
CA ASN A 163 24.79 -7.91 31.61
C ASN A 163 26.24 -7.41 31.52
N TYR A 164 26.45 -6.20 31.00
CA TYR A 164 27.78 -5.64 30.72
C TYR A 164 27.82 -4.17 31.15
N LYS A 165 28.28 -3.91 32.38
CA LYS A 165 28.26 -2.57 33.00
C LYS A 165 28.98 -1.45 32.23
N GLU A 166 29.86 -1.80 31.31
CA GLU A 166 30.64 -0.86 30.49
C GLU A 166 30.08 -0.70 29.06
N MET A 167 28.95 -1.35 28.75
CA MET A 167 28.31 -1.29 27.44
C MET A 167 26.94 -0.65 27.55
N SER A 168 26.58 0.12 26.53
CA SER A 168 25.20 0.56 26.32
C SER A 168 24.43 -0.46 25.48
N SER A 169 23.11 -0.49 25.67
CA SER A 169 22.14 -1.17 24.83
C SER A 169 21.33 -0.10 24.10
N PRO A 170 21.64 0.20 22.82
CA PRO A 170 20.92 1.24 22.09
C PRO A 170 19.49 0.78 21.77
N ILE A 171 18.52 1.66 22.03
CA ILE A 171 17.11 1.45 21.69
C ILE A 171 16.67 2.56 20.74
N SER A 172 16.15 2.17 19.58
CA SER A 172 15.71 3.07 18.52
C SER A 172 14.25 3.48 18.70
N VAL A 173 13.99 4.75 18.39
CA VAL A 173 12.64 5.31 18.23
C VAL A 173 12.38 5.44 16.74
N PHE A 174 11.32 4.81 16.24
CA PHE A 174 10.89 4.90 14.84
C PHE A 174 9.63 5.72 14.70
N ILE A 175 9.41 6.27 13.52
CA ILE A 175 8.25 7.09 13.19
C ILE A 175 7.74 6.78 11.78
N SER A 176 6.43 6.88 11.57
CA SER A 176 5.80 6.77 10.25
C SER A 176 4.70 7.83 10.09
N GLY A 177 4.51 8.30 8.86
CA GLY A 177 3.47 9.25 8.49
C GLY A 177 2.07 8.65 8.57
N ASN A 178 1.96 7.32 8.66
CA ASN A 178 0.72 6.59 8.87
C ASN A 178 1.00 5.22 9.48
N LEU A 179 1.18 5.17 10.80
CA LEU A 179 1.63 3.94 11.46
C LEU A 179 0.62 2.80 11.32
N ILE A 180 -0.69 3.09 11.30
CA ILE A 180 -1.74 2.08 11.18
C ILE A 180 -1.65 1.34 9.84
N GLU A 181 -1.41 2.07 8.75
CA GLU A 181 -1.33 1.50 7.40
C GLU A 181 0.05 0.93 7.06
N SER A 182 1.06 1.14 7.91
CA SER A 182 2.46 0.86 7.55
C SER A 182 3.15 -0.16 8.44
N TYR A 183 2.56 -0.52 9.57
CA TYR A 183 3.17 -1.45 10.51
C TYR A 183 2.77 -2.91 10.20
N GLU A 184 3.60 -3.55 9.39
CA GLU A 184 3.50 -4.98 9.08
C GLU A 184 4.30 -5.80 10.10
N ILE A 185 3.76 -6.96 10.49
CA ILE A 185 4.46 -7.93 11.33
C ILE A 185 4.46 -9.31 10.70
N GLN A 186 5.57 -10.02 10.86
CA GLN A 186 5.70 -11.41 10.43
C GLN A 186 5.45 -12.32 11.62
N ILE A 187 4.56 -13.30 11.43
CA ILE A 187 4.26 -14.35 12.41
C ILE A 187 4.76 -15.67 11.83
N ASP A 188 5.67 -16.34 12.52
CA ASP A 188 6.15 -17.65 12.09
C ASP A 188 5.01 -18.67 12.06
N LYS A 189 5.01 -19.55 11.04
CA LYS A 189 4.07 -20.69 10.94
C LYS A 189 4.39 -21.81 11.92
N ALA A 190 5.48 -21.68 12.69
CA ALA A 190 5.86 -22.60 13.75
C ALA A 190 4.78 -22.71 14.82
N LYS A 191 4.66 -23.88 15.46
CA LYS A 191 3.55 -24.12 16.39
C LYS A 191 3.72 -23.27 17.64
N GLY A 192 2.77 -22.35 17.85
CA GLY A 192 2.70 -21.53 19.06
C GLY A 192 3.26 -20.12 18.89
N SER A 193 3.71 -19.73 17.71
CA SER A 193 4.01 -18.33 17.40
C SER A 193 2.72 -17.52 17.22
N TRP A 194 2.72 -16.27 17.67
CA TRP A 194 1.57 -15.36 17.58
C TRP A 194 2.01 -13.90 17.72
N ALA A 195 1.22 -12.99 17.16
CA ALA A 195 1.31 -11.56 17.46
C ALA A 195 -0.03 -11.03 17.98
N LYS A 196 0.01 -10.06 18.90
CA LYS A 196 -1.21 -9.43 19.44
C LYS A 196 -0.99 -7.96 19.77
N VAL A 197 -2.02 -7.15 19.50
CA VAL A 197 -2.10 -5.75 19.90
C VAL A 197 -2.82 -5.65 21.25
N TYR A 198 -2.14 -5.03 22.22
CA TYR A 198 -2.66 -4.71 23.54
C TYR A 198 -2.89 -3.21 23.63
N GLN A 199 -4.13 -2.79 23.40
CA GLN A 199 -4.52 -1.37 23.45
C GLN A 199 -4.65 -0.91 24.90
N LEU A 200 -4.04 0.22 25.22
CA LEU A 200 -4.25 0.92 26.48
C LEU A 200 -5.37 1.96 26.31
N PRO A 201 -5.95 2.46 27.41
CA PRO A 201 -6.96 3.51 27.33
C PRO A 201 -6.45 4.75 26.58
N ASP A 202 -7.26 5.25 25.63
CA ASP A 202 -6.95 6.45 24.86
C ASP A 202 -6.72 7.64 25.82
N LYS A 203 -5.62 8.37 25.62
CA LYS A 203 -5.23 9.52 26.45
C LYS A 203 -4.94 10.71 25.55
N TRP A 204 -5.64 11.83 25.79
CA TRP A 204 -5.51 13.07 24.99
C TRP A 204 -5.77 12.92 23.48
N GLY A 205 -6.53 11.90 23.06
CA GLY A 205 -6.75 11.59 21.64
C GLY A 205 -5.58 10.88 20.96
N VAL A 206 -4.59 10.43 21.74
CA VAL A 206 -3.48 9.58 21.27
C VAL A 206 -3.83 8.13 21.58
N LYS A 207 -3.79 7.28 20.56
CA LYS A 207 -3.93 5.82 20.73
C LYS A 207 -2.58 5.26 21.13
N THR A 208 -2.53 4.43 22.16
CA THR A 208 -1.27 3.87 22.67
C THR A 208 -1.47 2.45 23.14
N GLY A 209 -0.39 1.68 23.11
CA GLY A 209 -0.42 0.31 23.54
C GLY A 209 0.86 -0.41 23.22
N TYR A 210 0.75 -1.74 23.23
CA TYR A 210 1.85 -2.63 22.93
C TYR A 210 1.49 -3.58 21.78
N ILE A 211 2.47 -3.95 20.98
CA ILE A 211 2.40 -5.10 20.08
C ILE A 211 3.40 -6.12 20.64
N ILE A 212 2.94 -7.34 20.86
CA ILE A 212 3.79 -8.43 21.33
C ILE A 212 3.83 -9.45 20.21
N ASN A 213 5.02 -9.69 19.67
CA ASN A 213 5.28 -10.74 18.70
C ASN A 213 6.10 -11.83 19.35
N TYR A 214 5.49 -12.98 19.54
CA TYR A 214 6.09 -14.12 20.19
C TYR A 214 6.35 -15.21 19.16
N ASN A 215 7.62 -15.55 18.98
CA ASN A 215 8.08 -16.62 18.12
C ASN A 215 8.50 -17.81 18.97
N SER A 216 7.83 -18.93 18.74
CA SER A 216 8.11 -20.22 19.36
C SER A 216 8.71 -21.14 18.31
N PRO A 217 10.05 -21.16 18.14
CA PRO A 217 10.68 -22.00 17.12
C PRO A 217 10.34 -23.48 17.34
N ASP A 218 10.14 -24.22 16.24
CA ASP A 218 9.82 -25.65 16.27
C ASP A 218 10.99 -26.52 16.82
N SER A 219 12.20 -25.94 16.97
CA SER A 219 13.38 -26.65 17.46
C SER A 219 13.74 -26.24 18.90
N SER A 220 14.02 -27.23 19.76
CA SER A 220 14.40 -27.03 21.17
C SER A 220 15.76 -26.34 21.40
N TYR A 221 16.50 -26.02 20.33
CA TYR A 221 17.84 -25.44 20.41
C TYR A 221 17.85 -23.91 20.50
N TRP A 222 16.78 -23.25 20.05
CA TRP A 222 16.67 -21.79 20.08
C TRP A 222 15.68 -21.37 21.16
N PRO A 223 16.02 -20.40 22.02
CA PRO A 223 15.07 -19.86 22.97
C PRO A 223 13.90 -19.23 22.21
N ASN A 224 12.73 -19.22 22.85
CA ASN A 224 11.59 -18.48 22.34
C ASN A 224 11.97 -17.00 22.31
N HIS A 225 11.55 -16.30 21.27
CA HIS A 225 11.87 -14.90 21.07
C HIS A 225 10.62 -14.05 21.17
N MET A 226 10.68 -12.96 21.92
CA MET A 226 9.58 -12.03 22.07
C MET A 226 10.04 -10.63 21.67
N ARG A 227 9.48 -10.09 20.59
CA ARG A 227 9.59 -8.68 20.26
C ARG A 227 8.44 -7.93 20.92
N MET A 228 8.76 -6.87 21.64
CA MET A 228 7.82 -5.99 22.32
C MET A 228 7.94 -4.61 21.70
N ILE A 229 6.83 -4.09 21.21
CA ILE A 229 6.78 -2.77 20.58
C ILE A 229 5.81 -1.93 21.37
N ARG A 230 6.25 -0.77 21.84
CA ARG A 230 5.35 0.25 22.37
C ARG A 230 5.04 1.26 21.28
N TYR A 231 3.75 1.59 21.11
CA TYR A 231 3.34 2.55 20.09
C TYR A 231 2.54 3.73 20.66
N TRP A 232 2.60 4.84 19.92
CA TRP A 232 1.74 6.00 20.07
C TRP A 232 1.30 6.47 18.68
N ILE A 233 0.01 6.70 18.50
CA ILE A 233 -0.57 7.13 17.22
C ILE A 233 -1.38 8.39 17.50
N PHE A 234 -0.96 9.49 16.87
CA PHE A 234 -1.65 10.77 16.95
C PHE A 234 -2.96 10.73 16.16
N SER A 235 -3.81 11.74 16.37
CA SER A 235 -5.12 11.82 15.72
C SER A 235 -5.06 11.93 14.18
N ASP A 236 -3.90 12.31 13.64
CA ASP A 236 -3.63 12.39 12.20
C ASP A 236 -2.98 11.10 11.64
N GLY A 237 -2.85 10.04 12.44
CA GLY A 237 -2.29 8.76 12.02
C GLY A 237 -0.76 8.69 12.01
N VAL A 238 -0.05 9.82 12.18
CA VAL A 238 1.39 9.78 12.43
C VAL A 238 1.62 9.02 13.72
N GLY A 239 2.53 8.06 13.69
CA GLY A 239 2.77 7.20 14.84
C GLY A 239 4.23 6.89 15.06
N ILE A 240 4.53 6.58 16.31
CA ILE A 240 5.87 6.35 16.83
C ILE A 240 5.90 4.95 17.42
N THR A 241 6.99 4.23 17.20
CA THR A 241 7.26 2.96 17.86
C THR A 241 8.61 2.95 18.56
N VAL A 242 8.67 2.20 19.64
CA VAL A 242 9.92 1.82 20.33
C VAL A 242 9.89 0.32 20.49
N GLU A 243 10.99 -0.33 20.11
CA GLU A 243 11.06 -1.79 20.04
C GLU A 243 12.15 -2.30 20.98
N ASP A 244 11.85 -3.36 21.71
CA ASP A 244 12.82 -4.14 22.49
C ASP A 244 12.55 -5.63 22.30
N ASP A 245 13.58 -6.44 22.48
CA ASP A 245 13.55 -7.87 22.22
C ASP A 245 13.97 -8.64 23.48
N ALA A 246 13.31 -9.76 23.74
CA ALA A 246 13.62 -10.64 24.87
C ALA A 246 13.69 -12.11 24.43
N ASN A 247 14.73 -12.79 24.93
CA ASN A 247 14.77 -14.24 24.94
C ASN A 247 13.98 -14.76 26.15
N VAL A 248 12.93 -15.53 25.88
CA VAL A 248 11.99 -15.99 26.90
C VAL A 248 12.08 -17.50 27.09
N THR A 249 11.91 -17.94 28.33
CA THR A 249 11.91 -19.35 28.71
C THR A 249 10.47 -19.82 28.95
N GLY A 250 10.11 -20.98 28.39
CA GLY A 250 8.76 -21.55 28.52
C GLY A 250 7.81 -21.07 27.42
N THR A 251 6.61 -21.67 27.38
CA THR A 251 5.61 -21.39 26.35
C THR A 251 4.61 -20.35 26.84
N LEU A 252 4.42 -19.29 26.05
CA LEU A 252 3.37 -18.30 26.28
C LEU A 252 2.29 -18.45 25.21
N THR A 253 1.03 -18.53 25.62
CA THR A 253 -0.13 -18.61 24.72
C THR A 253 -0.96 -17.34 24.83
N SER A 254 -1.44 -16.82 23.70
CA SER A 254 -2.41 -15.72 23.66
C SER A 254 -3.80 -16.23 23.26
N ASP A 255 -4.83 -15.77 23.97
CA ASP A 255 -6.22 -15.87 23.50
C ASP A 255 -6.61 -14.56 22.81
N ASN A 256 -6.80 -14.62 21.49
CA ASN A 256 -7.13 -13.46 20.68
C ASN A 256 -8.57 -12.95 20.89
N LYS A 257 -9.42 -13.69 21.62
CA LYS A 257 -10.83 -13.32 21.88
C LYS A 257 -11.05 -12.60 23.21
N LYS A 258 -10.07 -12.62 24.11
CA LYS A 258 -10.16 -12.00 25.44
C LYS A 258 -9.75 -10.53 25.38
N SER A 259 -10.53 -9.66 26.01
CA SER A 259 -10.18 -8.27 26.24
C SER A 259 -8.91 -8.15 27.08
N THR A 260 -8.04 -7.24 26.71
CA THR A 260 -6.76 -6.99 27.39
C THR A 260 -6.97 -6.55 28.83
N THR A 261 -6.22 -7.18 29.74
CA THR A 261 -6.15 -6.80 31.15
C THR A 261 -4.71 -6.42 31.52
N GLN A 262 -4.55 -5.64 32.60
CA GLN A 262 -3.22 -5.35 33.16
C GLN A 262 -2.50 -6.64 33.58
N GLU A 263 -3.25 -7.63 34.06
CA GLU A 263 -2.73 -8.96 34.42
C GLU A 263 -2.03 -9.65 33.22
N ASP A 264 -2.58 -9.52 32.01
CA ASP A 264 -1.96 -10.10 30.81
C ASP A 264 -0.60 -9.44 30.53
N LEU A 265 -0.50 -8.12 30.69
CA LEU A 265 0.77 -7.38 30.55
C LEU A 265 1.77 -7.74 31.64
N ASP A 266 1.32 -7.95 32.88
CA ASP A 266 2.19 -8.34 34.00
C ASP A 266 2.78 -9.75 33.77
N VAL A 267 1.99 -10.68 33.22
CA VAL A 267 2.48 -12.00 32.81
C VAL A 267 3.54 -11.86 31.72
N ILE A 268 3.27 -11.08 30.68
CA ILE A 268 4.22 -10.84 29.58
C ILE A 268 5.51 -10.21 30.12
N ASN A 269 5.40 -9.26 31.03
CA ASN A 269 6.55 -8.61 31.66
C ASN A 269 7.39 -9.60 32.46
N LYS A 270 6.75 -10.50 33.21
CA LYS A 270 7.44 -11.57 33.95
C LYS A 270 8.20 -12.51 33.00
N TYR A 271 7.58 -12.93 31.89
CA TYR A 271 8.20 -13.82 30.92
C TYR A 271 9.36 -13.16 30.16
N SER A 272 9.22 -11.86 29.86
CA SER A 272 10.26 -11.05 29.23
C SER A 272 11.31 -10.53 30.22
N LYS A 273 11.30 -10.99 31.48
CA LYS A 273 12.26 -10.63 32.54
C LYS A 273 12.32 -9.11 32.82
N GLY A 274 11.19 -8.42 32.75
CA GLY A 274 11.09 -6.99 33.06
C GLY A 274 11.18 -6.06 31.85
N LYS A 275 11.48 -6.58 30.65
CA LYS A 275 11.71 -5.79 29.43
C LYS A 275 10.49 -4.96 29.00
N LEU A 276 9.29 -5.50 29.14
CA LEU A 276 8.06 -4.72 28.88
C LEU A 276 7.92 -3.56 29.88
N GLY A 277 8.29 -3.78 31.14
CA GLY A 277 8.33 -2.77 32.19
C GLY A 277 9.37 -1.68 31.89
N GLU A 278 10.54 -2.05 31.38
CA GLU A 278 11.55 -1.08 30.92
C GLU A 278 10.99 -0.17 29.81
N LEU A 279 10.31 -0.72 28.80
CA LEU A 279 9.62 0.08 27.78
C LEU A 279 8.54 0.98 28.39
N GLN A 280 7.85 0.51 29.43
CA GLN A 280 6.82 1.27 30.13
C GLN A 280 7.40 2.48 30.88
N GLU A 281 8.48 2.26 31.62
CA GLU A 281 9.09 3.22 32.53
C GLU A 281 10.00 4.22 31.81
N ASN A 282 10.74 3.76 30.79
CA ASN A 282 11.75 4.57 30.11
C ASN A 282 11.17 5.52 29.07
N TYR A 283 9.96 5.25 28.56
CA TYR A 283 9.36 6.06 27.49
C TYR A 283 8.00 6.60 27.89
N GLU A 284 7.86 7.90 28.10
CA GLU A 284 6.59 8.49 28.52
C GLU A 284 6.13 9.60 27.58
N MET A 285 5.03 9.36 26.87
CA MET A 285 4.35 10.39 26.10
C MET A 285 3.61 11.36 27.02
N THR A 286 3.87 12.66 26.84
CA THR A 286 3.22 13.74 27.59
C THR A 286 2.73 14.83 26.66
N LYS A 287 1.73 15.60 27.13
CA LYS A 287 1.21 16.78 26.43
C LYS A 287 1.88 18.03 26.97
N ILE A 288 2.46 18.82 26.08
CA ILE A 288 3.07 20.11 26.41
C ILE A 288 1.92 21.08 26.73
N LYS A 289 2.02 21.77 27.87
CA LYS A 289 1.04 22.76 28.33
C LYS A 289 1.20 24.08 27.59
#